data_AF-A0A524CNG8-F1
#
_entry.id   AF-A0A524CNG8-F1
#
_cell.length_a   1.000
_cell.length_b   1.000
_cell.length_c   1.000
_cell.angle_alpha   90.00
_cell.angle_beta   90.00
_cell.angle_gamma   90.00
#
_symmetry.space_group_name_H-M   'P 1'
#
loop_
_entity.id
_entity.type
_entity.pdbx_description
1 polymer ?
#
loop_
_entity_poly.entity_id
_entity_poly.type
_entity_poly.pdbx_seq_one_letter_code
_entity_poly.pdbx_strand_id
1 'polypeptide(L)'
;MYIFTTKSKIFHFQFFLFKIKYIISIVSYNHFNIEERKISSLIIKILICGDPFVGKTTLVKRFTKGYFIENCKLTIGSDVTTKDLSVNHQGDQQLVYLIIFDISGLDRFKILRKNIYWGSDGALLIFDLTRYETFNPGIKNWLEELNQILGKIPFLIIGTKADLSEIRVNDDLVRKFAEENNSIYIKTTAKIGQNIDEPFINLIERVLDKRDL
;
A
#
# COMPACT_ATOMS: atom_id res chain seq x y z
N MET A 1 22.61 13.76 -34.93
CA MET A 1 21.73 14.94 -34.81
C MET A 1 20.29 14.47 -34.94
N TYR A 2 19.67 14.00 -33.84
CA TYR A 2 18.27 13.55 -33.86
C TYR A 2 17.35 14.72 -33.54
N ILE A 3 16.61 15.18 -34.54
CA ILE A 3 15.60 16.24 -34.39
C ILE A 3 14.38 15.64 -33.72
N PHE A 4 14.24 15.82 -32.40
CA PHE A 4 12.98 15.57 -31.70
C PHE A 4 11.95 16.59 -32.20
N THR A 5 10.92 16.10 -32.89
CA THR A 5 9.85 16.93 -33.43
C THR A 5 9.02 17.57 -32.31
N THR A 6 8.69 18.85 -32.47
CA THR A 6 7.96 19.69 -31.51
C THR A 6 6.61 19.08 -31.07
N LYS A 7 5.96 18.27 -31.91
CA LYS A 7 4.72 17.55 -31.58
C LYS A 7 4.88 16.55 -30.41
N SER A 8 6.01 15.86 -30.31
CA SER A 8 6.26 14.89 -29.22
C SER A 8 6.42 15.57 -27.86
N LYS A 9 7.10 16.73 -27.84
CA LYS A 9 7.25 17.55 -26.62
C LYS A 9 5.92 18.14 -26.15
N ILE A 10 5.06 18.58 -27.07
CA ILE A 10 3.72 19.13 -26.75
C ILE A 10 2.81 18.03 -26.18
N PHE A 11 2.84 16.82 -26.75
CA PHE A 11 2.07 15.68 -26.24
C PHE A 11 2.53 15.27 -24.82
N HIS A 12 3.85 15.18 -24.59
CA HIS A 12 4.40 14.93 -23.26
C HIS A 12 4.02 16.01 -22.24
N PHE A 13 4.01 17.27 -22.65
CA PHE A 13 3.66 18.40 -21.79
C PHE A 13 2.16 18.45 -21.47
N GLN A 14 1.29 18.19 -22.44
CA GLN A 14 -0.16 18.06 -22.19
C GLN A 14 -0.46 16.88 -21.27
N PHE A 15 0.22 15.75 -21.41
CA PHE A 15 0.07 14.60 -20.52
C PHE A 15 0.58 14.89 -19.10
N PHE A 16 1.65 15.70 -18.98
CA PHE A 16 2.15 16.19 -17.69
C PHE A 16 1.17 17.15 -17.01
N LEU A 17 0.60 18.10 -17.75
CA LEU A 17 -0.44 19.00 -17.22
C LEU A 17 -1.72 18.27 -16.84
N PHE A 18 -2.10 17.22 -17.58
CA PHE A 18 -3.21 16.34 -17.22
C PHE A 18 -2.93 15.59 -15.91
N LYS A 19 -1.70 15.10 -15.70
CA LYS A 19 -1.26 14.49 -14.43
C LYS A 19 -1.29 15.48 -13.27
N ILE A 20 -0.82 16.71 -13.47
CA ILE A 20 -0.88 17.75 -12.44
C ILE A 20 -2.33 18.07 -12.11
N LYS A 21 -3.21 18.26 -13.09
CA LYS A 21 -4.64 18.47 -12.86
C LYS A 21 -5.31 17.29 -12.17
N TYR A 22 -4.95 16.05 -12.50
CA TYR A 22 -5.51 14.85 -11.87
C TYR A 22 -5.04 14.68 -10.43
N ILE A 23 -3.75 14.91 -10.16
CA ILE A 23 -3.18 14.90 -8.81
C ILE A 23 -3.79 16.05 -7.99
N ILE A 24 -3.87 17.27 -8.54
CA ILE A 24 -4.53 18.40 -7.86
C ILE A 24 -6.00 18.11 -7.65
N SER A 25 -6.71 17.50 -8.60
CA SER A 25 -8.13 17.16 -8.42
C SER A 25 -8.33 16.09 -7.36
N ILE A 26 -7.46 15.07 -7.27
CA ILE A 26 -7.51 14.05 -6.20
C ILE A 26 -7.11 14.67 -4.87
N VAL A 27 -6.04 15.47 -4.85
CA VAL A 27 -5.57 16.14 -3.64
C VAL A 27 -6.62 17.11 -3.15
N SER A 28 -7.22 17.94 -4.01
CA SER A 28 -8.29 18.89 -3.67
C SER A 28 -9.61 18.20 -3.32
N TYR A 29 -10.02 17.13 -4.00
CA TYR A 29 -11.23 16.38 -3.66
C TYR A 29 -11.07 15.64 -2.32
N ASN A 30 -9.89 15.06 -2.08
CA ASN A 30 -9.55 14.50 -0.79
C ASN A 30 -9.42 15.62 0.26
N HIS A 31 -8.80 16.75 -0.05
CA HIS A 31 -8.63 17.89 0.87
C HIS A 31 -10.00 18.45 1.30
N PHE A 32 -10.93 18.59 0.36
CA PHE A 32 -12.29 19.08 0.62
C PHE A 32 -13.09 18.11 1.50
N ASN A 33 -13.03 16.79 1.24
CA ASN A 33 -13.64 15.78 2.13
C ASN A 33 -12.90 15.64 3.48
N ILE A 34 -11.60 15.91 3.51
CA ILE A 34 -10.77 15.89 4.71
C ILE A 34 -11.11 17.08 5.62
N GLU A 35 -11.41 18.26 5.07
CA GLU A 35 -11.71 19.47 5.87
C GLU A 35 -13.03 19.37 6.65
N GLU A 36 -14.09 18.75 6.10
CA GLU A 36 -15.35 18.55 6.84
C GLU A 36 -15.26 17.43 7.90
N ARG A 37 -14.35 16.45 7.74
CA ARG A 37 -14.15 15.34 8.71
C ARG A 37 -13.09 15.63 9.79
N LYS A 38 -12.36 16.75 9.69
CA LYS A 38 -11.05 16.95 10.33
C LYS A 38 -11.00 17.33 11.81
N ILE A 39 -12.11 17.47 12.54
CA ILE A 39 -12.04 18.15 13.84
C ILE A 39 -11.48 17.24 14.97
N SER A 40 -11.43 15.91 14.82
CA SER A 40 -10.96 15.01 15.92
C SER A 40 -10.20 13.73 15.55
N SER A 41 -9.96 13.41 14.26
CA SER A 41 -9.32 12.15 13.86
C SER A 41 -7.87 12.31 13.39
N LEU A 42 -6.97 11.43 13.84
CA LEU A 42 -5.60 11.30 13.36
C LEU A 42 -5.56 10.82 11.91
N ILE A 43 -4.86 11.54 11.03
CA ILE A 43 -4.68 11.13 9.64
C ILE A 43 -3.46 10.22 9.54
N ILE A 44 -3.64 9.04 8.94
CA ILE A 44 -2.56 8.07 8.66
C ILE A 44 -2.61 7.70 7.19
N LYS A 45 -1.49 7.89 6.48
CA LYS A 45 -1.31 7.47 5.10
C LYS A 45 -0.49 6.19 5.05
N ILE A 46 -1.02 5.15 4.41
CA ILE A 46 -0.32 3.88 4.21
C ILE A 46 -0.19 3.51 2.72
N LEU A 47 0.88 2.79 2.40
CA LEU A 47 1.15 2.24 1.08
C LEU A 47 0.88 0.74 1.04
N ILE A 48 0.27 0.26 -0.05
CA ILE A 48 0.12 -1.16 -0.32
C ILE A 48 1.04 -1.52 -1.49
N CYS A 49 2.13 -2.21 -1.18
CA CYS A 49 3.24 -2.50 -2.09
C CYS A 49 3.39 -4.00 -2.32
N GLY A 50 3.94 -4.38 -3.47
CA GLY A 50 4.10 -5.78 -3.85
C GLY A 50 3.89 -6.02 -5.34
N ASP A 51 4.27 -7.20 -5.80
CA ASP A 51 4.28 -7.56 -7.22
C ASP A 51 2.88 -7.60 -7.85
N PRO A 52 2.77 -7.62 -9.19
CA PRO A 52 1.49 -7.82 -9.85
C PRO A 52 0.82 -9.13 -9.43
N PHE A 53 -0.51 -9.10 -9.29
CA PHE A 53 -1.37 -10.25 -8.98
C PHE A 53 -1.17 -10.92 -7.61
N VAL A 54 -0.42 -10.31 -6.69
CA VAL A 54 -0.28 -10.77 -5.29
C VAL A 54 -1.48 -10.43 -4.40
N GLY A 55 -2.60 -9.94 -4.95
CA GLY A 55 -3.83 -9.73 -4.16
C GLY A 55 -3.93 -8.42 -3.37
N LYS A 56 -3.11 -7.40 -3.67
CA LYS A 56 -3.17 -6.06 -3.05
C LYS A 56 -4.58 -5.43 -3.09
N THR A 57 -5.10 -5.22 -4.30
CA THR A 57 -6.42 -4.61 -4.51
C THR A 57 -7.55 -5.41 -3.87
N THR A 58 -7.48 -6.74 -3.93
CA THR A 58 -8.49 -7.61 -3.30
C THR A 58 -8.44 -7.53 -1.78
N LEU A 59 -7.26 -7.40 -1.18
CA LEU A 59 -7.11 -7.20 0.27
C LEU A 59 -7.70 -5.84 0.68
N VAL A 60 -7.33 -4.76 -0.03
CA VAL A 60 -7.84 -3.41 0.24
C VAL A 60 -9.36 -3.36 0.10
N LYS A 61 -9.94 -3.96 -0.94
CA LYS A 61 -11.39 -3.99 -1.14
C LYS A 61 -12.10 -4.84 -0.10
N ARG A 62 -11.53 -5.99 0.29
CA ARG A 62 -12.10 -6.81 1.36
C ARG A 62 -12.11 -6.04 2.68
N PHE A 63 -11.02 -5.35 3.00
CA PHE A 63 -10.91 -4.52 4.20
C PHE A 63 -11.89 -3.34 4.18
N THR A 64 -12.01 -2.63 3.06
CA THR A 64 -12.76 -1.36 3.01
C THR A 64 -14.23 -1.53 2.65
N LYS A 65 -14.59 -2.58 1.91
CA LYS A 65 -15.95 -2.81 1.38
C LYS A 65 -16.56 -4.14 1.79
N GLY A 66 -15.81 -5.04 2.44
CA GLY A 66 -16.30 -6.33 2.92
C GLY A 66 -16.49 -7.41 1.85
N TYR A 67 -16.30 -7.13 0.57
CA TYR A 67 -16.47 -8.10 -0.51
C TYR A 67 -15.15 -8.47 -1.21
N PHE A 68 -15.14 -9.65 -1.82
CA PHE A 68 -14.05 -10.15 -2.65
C PHE A 68 -14.39 -9.99 -4.14
N ILE A 69 -13.38 -9.68 -4.96
CA ILE A 69 -13.52 -9.63 -6.42
C ILE A 69 -12.76 -10.79 -7.03
N GLU A 70 -13.49 -11.72 -7.64
CA GLU A 70 -12.91 -12.73 -8.52
C GLU A 70 -12.35 -12.07 -9.79
N ASN A 71 -11.24 -12.60 -10.30
CA ASN A 71 -10.60 -12.12 -11.53
C ASN A 71 -10.23 -10.62 -11.51
N CYS A 72 -9.64 -10.16 -10.40
CA CYS A 72 -9.17 -8.79 -10.28
C CYS A 72 -8.17 -8.43 -11.39
N LYS A 73 -8.48 -7.38 -12.16
CA LYS A 73 -7.62 -6.84 -13.22
C LYS A 73 -6.40 -6.12 -12.62
N LEU A 74 -5.39 -5.91 -13.45
CA LEU A 74 -4.20 -5.12 -13.08
C LEU A 74 -4.57 -3.69 -12.71
N THR A 75 -4.07 -3.22 -11.57
CA THR A 75 -4.10 -1.81 -11.20
C THR A 75 -3.23 -1.00 -12.14
N ILE A 76 -3.79 0.04 -12.75
CA ILE A 76 -3.07 0.99 -13.59
C ILE A 76 -2.74 2.21 -12.73
N GLY A 77 -1.45 2.50 -12.52
CA GLY A 77 -1.02 3.60 -11.66
C GLY A 77 -1.26 3.30 -10.17
N SER A 78 -2.22 3.98 -9.54
CA SER A 78 -2.59 3.81 -8.14
C SER A 78 -4.07 4.11 -7.91
N ASP A 79 -4.67 3.42 -6.95
CA ASP A 79 -6.00 3.73 -6.44
C ASP A 79 -5.90 4.25 -5.00
N VAL A 80 -6.79 5.17 -4.61
CA VAL A 80 -6.82 5.77 -3.27
C VAL A 80 -8.14 5.43 -2.63
N THR A 81 -8.09 4.72 -1.49
CA THR A 81 -9.27 4.41 -0.69
C THR A 81 -9.10 4.96 0.71
N THR A 82 -10.19 5.45 1.31
CA THR A 82 -10.19 5.94 2.69
C THR A 82 -11.10 5.09 3.58
N LYS A 83 -10.77 5.00 4.87
CA LYS A 83 -11.59 4.32 5.88
C LYS A 83 -11.41 4.99 7.24
N ASP A 84 -12.53 5.29 7.89
CA ASP A 84 -12.54 5.77 9.27
C ASP A 84 -12.49 4.56 10.20
N LEU A 85 -11.60 4.60 11.18
CA LEU A 85 -11.34 3.49 12.11
C LEU A 85 -11.29 4.02 13.53
N SER A 86 -11.69 3.17 14.46
CA SER A 86 -11.41 3.38 15.87
C SER A 86 -10.48 2.28 16.34
N VAL A 87 -9.31 2.66 16.85
CA VAL A 87 -8.26 1.75 17.30
C VAL A 87 -8.00 2.02 18.78
N ASN A 88 -7.88 0.96 19.59
CA ASN A 88 -7.46 1.10 20.97
C ASN A 88 -5.93 1.13 21.00
N HIS A 89 -5.36 2.23 21.48
CA HIS A 89 -3.91 2.42 21.58
C HIS A 89 -3.58 2.86 22.99
N GLN A 90 -2.73 2.08 23.68
CA GLN A 90 -2.30 2.36 25.07
C GLN A 90 -3.45 2.56 26.08
N GLY A 91 -4.62 1.96 25.83
CA GLY A 91 -5.80 2.08 26.69
C GLY A 91 -6.77 3.19 26.29
N ASP A 92 -6.41 4.03 25.32
CA ASP A 92 -7.25 5.11 24.81
C ASP A 92 -7.80 4.79 23.42
N GLN A 93 -9.04 5.23 23.17
CA GLN A 93 -9.68 5.07 21.89
C GLN A 93 -9.23 6.18 20.92
N GLN A 94 -8.47 5.81 19.89
CA GLN A 94 -8.00 6.72 18.86
C GLN A 94 -8.89 6.64 17.62
N LEU A 95 -9.32 7.80 17.12
CA LEU A 95 -10.05 7.91 15.85
C LEU A 95 -9.02 8.14 14.72
N VAL A 96 -9.00 7.25 13.74
CA VAL A 96 -8.03 7.28 12.64
C VAL A 96 -8.76 7.45 11.31
N TYR A 97 -8.37 8.47 10.55
CA TYR A 97 -8.71 8.63 9.15
C TYR A 97 -7.60 8.00 8.30
N LEU A 98 -7.81 6.76 7.87
CA LEU A 98 -6.82 5.99 7.12
C LEU A 98 -6.94 6.30 5.63
N ILE A 99 -5.82 6.71 5.02
CA ILE A 99 -5.67 6.91 3.57
C ILE A 99 -4.80 5.79 3.02
N ILE A 100 -5.38 4.94 2.19
CA ILE A 100 -4.75 3.75 1.63
C ILE A 100 -4.41 4.00 0.17
N PHE A 101 -3.13 3.92 -0.18
CA PHE A 101 -2.67 3.95 -1.56
C PHE A 101 -2.39 2.53 -2.06
N ASP A 102 -3.27 1.99 -2.90
CA ASP A 102 -3.06 0.72 -3.62
C ASP A 102 -2.25 0.96 -4.89
N ILE A 103 -1.00 0.53 -4.90
CA ILE A 103 -0.04 0.90 -5.94
C ILE A 103 0.14 -0.24 -6.94
N SER A 104 0.24 0.11 -8.22
CA SER A 104 0.54 -0.87 -9.25
C SER A 104 1.91 -1.50 -9.04
N GLY A 105 1.92 -2.84 -9.02
CA GLY A 105 3.15 -3.63 -8.91
C GLY A 105 4.00 -3.68 -10.18
N LEU A 106 3.56 -3.06 -11.29
CA LEU A 106 4.27 -3.14 -12.57
C LEU A 106 5.44 -2.16 -12.62
N ASP A 107 6.60 -2.62 -13.10
CA ASP A 107 7.82 -1.82 -13.19
C ASP A 107 7.69 -0.57 -14.05
N ARG A 108 6.87 -0.61 -15.12
CA ARG A 108 6.62 0.56 -15.96
C ARG A 108 6.01 1.76 -15.21
N PHE A 109 5.47 1.55 -14.01
CA PHE A 109 4.96 2.61 -13.15
C PHE A 109 5.94 3.06 -12.07
N LYS A 110 7.14 2.47 -11.97
CA LYS A 110 8.15 2.78 -10.94
C LYS A 110 8.47 4.26 -10.81
N ILE A 111 8.60 4.98 -11.93
CA ILE A 111 8.84 6.43 -11.93
C ILE A 111 7.67 7.20 -11.30
N LEU A 112 6.43 6.72 -11.47
CA LEU A 112 5.23 7.37 -10.93
C LEU A 112 5.05 7.09 -9.44
N ARG A 113 5.53 5.94 -8.95
CA ARG A 113 5.42 5.55 -7.54
C ARG A 113 6.14 6.49 -6.59
N LYS A 114 7.29 7.05 -7.00
CA LYS A 114 8.11 7.90 -6.14
C LYS A 114 7.34 9.08 -5.52
N ASN A 115 6.49 9.73 -6.32
CA ASN A 115 5.68 10.86 -5.85
C ASN A 115 4.55 10.41 -4.90
N ILE A 116 4.09 9.16 -5.03
CA ILE A 116 3.04 8.59 -4.19
C ILE A 116 3.61 8.24 -2.81
N TYR A 117 4.86 7.80 -2.72
CA TYR A 117 5.46 7.39 -1.47
C TYR A 117 5.59 8.53 -0.46
N TRP A 118 5.92 9.74 -0.92
CA TRP A 118 6.18 10.89 -0.05
C TRP A 118 5.11 11.12 1.01
N GLY A 119 5.56 11.29 2.27
CA GLY A 119 4.69 11.53 3.42
C GLY A 119 3.83 10.34 3.84
N SER A 120 4.19 9.11 3.45
CA SER A 120 3.51 7.92 3.97
C SER A 120 4.04 7.56 5.35
N ASP A 121 3.13 7.21 6.25
CA ASP A 121 3.44 6.87 7.63
C ASP A 121 3.82 5.39 7.79
N GLY A 122 3.27 4.51 6.94
CA GLY A 122 3.53 3.07 6.99
C GLY A 122 3.29 2.35 5.67
N ALA A 123 3.69 1.08 5.60
CA ALA A 123 3.48 0.26 4.40
C ALA A 123 3.11 -1.21 4.71
N LEU A 124 2.27 -1.81 3.85
CA LEU A 124 2.10 -3.25 3.78
C LEU A 124 2.87 -3.78 2.57
N LEU A 125 3.83 -4.68 2.81
CA LEU A 125 4.59 -5.38 1.77
C LEU A 125 3.94 -6.74 1.52
N ILE A 126 3.32 -6.89 0.36
CA ILE A 126 2.44 -8.01 0.05
C ILE A 126 3.11 -8.95 -0.95
N PHE A 127 3.11 -10.25 -0.64
CA PHE A 127 3.49 -11.31 -1.55
C PHE A 127 2.40 -12.39 -1.63
N ASP A 128 2.53 -13.25 -2.64
CA ASP A 128 1.64 -14.38 -2.88
C ASP A 128 2.30 -15.65 -2.34
N LEU A 129 1.64 -16.33 -1.41
CA LEU A 129 2.18 -17.54 -0.78
C LEU A 129 2.42 -18.68 -1.77
N THR A 130 1.78 -18.65 -2.94
CA THR A 130 1.96 -19.65 -4.00
C THR A 130 3.10 -19.32 -4.97
N ARG A 131 3.73 -18.14 -4.83
CA ARG A 131 4.72 -17.60 -5.77
C ARG A 131 5.96 -17.07 -5.04
N TYR A 132 6.95 -17.94 -4.88
CA TYR A 132 8.16 -17.66 -4.11
C TYR A 132 8.91 -16.41 -4.58
N GLU A 133 8.92 -16.14 -5.89
CA GLU A 133 9.60 -14.98 -6.48
C GLU A 133 9.03 -13.63 -6.00
N THR A 134 7.75 -13.61 -5.62
CA THR A 134 7.09 -12.41 -5.08
C THR A 134 7.49 -12.12 -3.64
N PHE A 135 7.95 -13.13 -2.90
CA PHE A 135 8.58 -12.96 -1.60
C PHE A 135 10.06 -12.60 -1.77
N ASN A 136 10.82 -13.46 -2.45
CA ASN A 136 12.26 -13.30 -2.66
C ASN A 136 12.60 -13.41 -4.16
N PRO A 137 13.04 -12.32 -4.82
CA PRO A 137 13.51 -11.05 -4.23
C PRO A 137 12.42 -9.97 -4.04
N GLY A 138 11.16 -10.24 -4.40
CA GLY A 138 10.10 -9.21 -4.48
C GLY A 138 10.01 -8.27 -3.27
N ILE A 139 9.79 -8.80 -2.07
CA ILE A 139 9.64 -8.00 -0.85
C ILE A 139 10.90 -7.17 -0.55
N LYS A 140 12.08 -7.74 -0.76
CA LYS A 140 13.35 -7.03 -0.58
C LYS A 140 13.46 -5.83 -1.52
N ASN A 141 13.12 -6.02 -2.80
CA ASN A 141 13.15 -4.93 -3.78
C ASN A 141 12.18 -3.80 -3.42
N TRP A 142 10.98 -4.13 -2.96
CA TRP A 142 10.00 -3.13 -2.51
C TRP A 142 10.46 -2.38 -1.27
N LEU A 143 11.03 -3.08 -0.29
CA LEU A 143 11.57 -2.47 0.92
C LEU A 143 12.74 -1.52 0.60
N GLU A 144 13.66 -1.92 -0.27
CA GLU A 144 14.74 -1.05 -0.74
C GLU A 144 14.22 0.20 -1.44
N GLU A 145 13.20 0.07 -2.31
CA GLU A 145 12.60 1.20 -3.02
C GLU A 145 11.92 2.20 -2.05
N LEU A 146 11.23 1.70 -1.02
CA LEU A 146 10.61 2.55 0.02
C LEU A 146 11.68 3.26 0.86
N ASN A 147 12.69 2.52 1.33
CA ASN A 147 13.75 3.07 2.17
C ASN A 147 14.55 4.18 1.47
N GLN A 148 14.72 4.10 0.15
CA GLN A 148 15.39 5.16 -0.64
C GLN A 148 14.65 6.50 -0.62
N ILE A 149 13.34 6.50 -0.36
CA ILE A 149 12.49 7.71 -0.47
C ILE A 149 11.99 8.16 0.90
N LEU A 150 11.63 7.23 1.78
CA LEU A 150 10.99 7.51 3.07
C LEU A 150 11.92 7.27 4.27
N GLY A 151 13.09 6.69 4.04
CA GLY A 151 13.87 6.10 5.11
C GLY A 151 13.11 4.96 5.78
N LYS A 152 13.43 4.68 7.05
CA LYS A 152 12.79 3.61 7.82
C LYS A 152 11.42 4.06 8.34
N ILE A 153 10.36 3.58 7.70
CA ILE A 153 8.98 3.70 8.20
C ILE A 153 8.47 2.33 8.71
N PRO A 154 7.50 2.31 9.64
CA PRO A 154 6.81 1.07 10.01
C PRO A 154 6.27 0.34 8.79
N PHE A 155 6.51 -0.96 8.71
CA PHE A 155 5.91 -1.78 7.68
C PHE A 155 5.62 -3.19 8.20
N LEU A 156 4.67 -3.88 7.56
CA LEU A 156 4.35 -5.28 7.81
C LEU A 156 4.52 -6.12 6.54
N ILE A 157 4.80 -7.40 6.72
CA ILE A 157 4.94 -8.37 5.63
C ILE A 157 3.70 -9.25 5.58
N ILE A 158 3.02 -9.28 4.43
CA ILE A 158 1.72 -9.91 4.27
C ILE A 158 1.78 -11.01 3.21
N GLY A 159 1.53 -12.25 3.64
CA GLY A 159 1.38 -13.39 2.74
C GLY A 159 -0.09 -13.60 2.39
N THR A 160 -0.43 -13.46 1.12
CA THR A 160 -1.83 -13.59 0.66
C THR A 160 -2.13 -14.96 0.07
N LYS A 161 -3.42 -15.22 -0.16
CA LYS A 161 -3.94 -16.47 -0.76
C LYS A 161 -3.63 -17.70 0.09
N ALA A 162 -3.69 -17.54 1.41
CA ALA A 162 -3.46 -18.61 2.37
C ALA A 162 -4.47 -19.77 2.26
N ASP A 163 -5.57 -19.58 1.53
CA ASP A 163 -6.56 -20.61 1.21
C ASP A 163 -6.14 -21.59 0.11
N LEU A 164 -5.06 -21.30 -0.64
CA LEU A 164 -4.58 -22.17 -1.72
C LEU A 164 -3.67 -23.28 -1.18
N SER A 165 -3.79 -24.48 -1.73
CA SER A 165 -2.99 -25.64 -1.31
C SER A 165 -1.53 -25.61 -1.79
N GLU A 166 -1.24 -24.89 -2.87
CA GLU A 166 0.10 -24.80 -3.48
C GLU A 166 0.99 -23.75 -2.82
N ILE A 167 1.09 -23.73 -1.49
CA ILE A 167 1.97 -22.81 -0.77
C ILE A 167 3.43 -23.17 -1.06
N ARG A 168 4.21 -22.21 -1.58
CA ARG A 168 5.63 -22.38 -1.97
C ARG A 168 6.60 -21.58 -1.11
N VAL A 169 6.09 -20.78 -0.19
CA VAL A 169 6.90 -19.95 0.72
C VAL A 169 6.86 -20.56 2.12
N ASN A 170 8.03 -20.80 2.71
CA ASN A 170 8.16 -21.33 4.06
C ASN A 170 7.89 -20.21 5.09
N ASP A 171 6.97 -20.43 6.03
CA ASP A 171 6.59 -19.42 7.03
C ASP A 171 7.76 -18.99 7.92
N ASP A 172 8.64 -19.91 8.33
CA ASP A 172 9.77 -19.61 9.23
C ASP A 172 10.80 -18.72 8.55
N LEU A 173 11.00 -18.91 7.24
CA LEU A 173 11.83 -18.01 6.43
C LEU A 173 11.28 -16.58 6.44
N VAL A 174 9.96 -16.44 6.31
CA VAL A 174 9.31 -15.12 6.27
C VAL A 174 9.31 -14.47 7.65
N ARG A 175 9.04 -15.24 8.72
CA ARG A 175 9.12 -14.76 10.11
C ARG A 175 10.52 -14.26 10.44
N LYS A 176 11.55 -15.04 10.12
CA LYS A 176 12.94 -14.65 10.31
C LYS A 176 13.26 -13.34 9.58
N PHE A 177 12.87 -13.22 8.30
CA PHE A 177 13.07 -11.99 7.54
C PHE A 177 12.32 -10.79 8.16
N ALA A 178 11.09 -11.00 8.68
CA ALA A 178 10.34 -9.95 9.35
C ALA A 178 11.04 -9.49 10.65
N GLU A 179 11.47 -10.43 11.49
CA GLU A 179 12.19 -10.17 12.75
C GLU A 179 13.49 -9.39 12.52
N GLU A 180 14.30 -9.82 11.55
CA GLU A 180 15.55 -9.15 11.15
C GLU A 180 15.33 -7.69 10.72
N ASN A 181 14.12 -7.33 10.28
CA ASN A 181 13.75 -5.98 9.87
C ASN A 181 12.80 -5.27 10.85
N ASN A 182 12.65 -5.75 12.08
CA ASN A 182 11.73 -5.19 13.09
C ASN A 182 10.27 -5.07 12.60
N SER A 183 9.83 -6.05 11.83
CA SER A 183 8.50 -6.16 11.24
C SER A 183 7.81 -7.42 11.75
N ILE A 184 6.53 -7.61 11.40
CA ILE A 184 5.78 -8.85 11.65
C ILE A 184 5.23 -9.41 10.35
N TYR A 185 5.01 -10.72 10.37
CA TYR A 185 4.47 -11.48 9.26
C TYR A 185 3.03 -11.93 9.56
N ILE A 186 2.11 -11.59 8.67
CA ILE A 186 0.69 -12.00 8.78
C ILE A 186 0.26 -12.70 7.49
N LYS A 187 -0.42 -13.84 7.62
CA LYS A 187 -1.08 -14.53 6.50
C LYS A 187 -2.53 -14.10 6.38
N THR A 188 -2.99 -13.89 5.16
CA THR A 188 -4.35 -13.41 4.87
C THR A 188 -4.98 -14.15 3.70
N THR A 189 -6.31 -14.16 3.67
CA THR A 189 -7.06 -14.56 2.48
C THR A 189 -8.30 -13.70 2.32
N ALA A 190 -8.26 -12.86 1.28
CA ALA A 190 -9.38 -12.00 0.89
C ALA A 190 -10.62 -12.80 0.46
N LYS A 191 -10.43 -14.03 -0.05
CA LYS A 191 -11.50 -14.88 -0.57
C LYS A 191 -12.45 -15.34 0.54
N ILE A 192 -11.91 -15.87 1.63
CA ILE A 192 -12.70 -16.31 2.78
C ILE A 192 -12.80 -15.25 3.88
N GLY A 193 -11.99 -14.19 3.82
CA GLY A 193 -12.02 -13.09 4.79
C GLY A 193 -11.21 -13.33 6.06
N GLN A 194 -10.20 -14.21 6.01
CA GLN A 194 -9.33 -14.47 7.15
C GLN A 194 -8.25 -13.38 7.26
N ASN A 195 -8.05 -12.87 8.49
CA ASN A 195 -7.02 -11.90 8.88
C ASN A 195 -7.00 -10.64 8.00
N ILE A 196 -8.16 -10.10 7.68
CA ILE A 196 -8.26 -8.93 6.79
C ILE A 196 -7.96 -7.63 7.51
N ASP A 197 -8.50 -7.45 8.72
CA ASP A 197 -8.32 -6.20 9.47
C ASP A 197 -6.96 -6.14 10.19
N GLU A 198 -6.45 -7.30 10.62
CA GLU A 198 -5.24 -7.45 11.44
C GLU A 198 -4.00 -6.74 10.84
N PRO A 199 -3.67 -6.85 9.53
CA PRO A 199 -2.58 -6.08 8.93
C PRO A 199 -2.71 -4.57 9.06
N PHE A 200 -3.92 -4.05 8.90
CA PHE A 200 -4.15 -2.60 8.92
C PHE A 200 -4.11 -2.06 10.34
N ILE A 201 -4.72 -2.78 11.29
CA ILE A 201 -4.73 -2.39 12.71
C ILE A 201 -3.31 -2.43 13.28
N ASN A 202 -2.56 -3.53 13.09
CA ASN A 202 -1.18 -3.64 13.59
C ASN A 202 -0.26 -2.57 12.97
N LEU A 203 -0.47 -2.22 11.70
CA LEU A 203 0.32 -1.16 11.07
C LEU A 203 -0.02 0.21 11.66
N ILE A 204 -1.30 0.49 11.92
CA ILE A 204 -1.75 1.73 12.56
C ILE A 204 -1.12 1.85 13.95
N GLU A 205 -1.21 0.81 14.79
CA GLU A 205 -0.62 0.79 16.13
C GLU A 205 0.88 1.12 16.09
N ARG A 206 1.64 0.46 15.20
CA ARG A 206 3.08 0.74 15.02
C ARG A 206 3.38 2.15 14.52
N VAL A 207 2.48 2.74 13.74
CA VAL A 207 2.59 4.14 13.33
C VAL A 207 2.34 5.07 14.50
N LEU A 208 1.35 4.78 15.35
CA LEU A 208 1.05 5.54 16.55
C LEU A 208 2.22 5.47 17.55
N ASP A 209 2.73 4.26 17.83
CA ASP A 209 3.92 4.05 18.67
C ASP A 209 5.11 4.89 18.20
N LYS A 210 5.32 4.99 16.88
CA LYS A 210 6.41 5.79 16.32
C LYS A 210 6.17 7.29 16.43
N ARG A 211 4.92 7.76 16.40
CA ARG A 211 4.56 9.18 16.53
C ARG A 211 4.62 9.68 17.98
N ASP A 212 4.44 8.77 18.93
CA ASP A 212 4.54 9.06 20.37
C ASP A 212 6.01 9.12 20.88
N LEU A 213 6.98 8.71 20.04
CA LEU A 213 8.43 8.80 20.27
C LEU A 213 9.03 10.11 19.72
#